data_AF-K2S4P6-F1
#
_entry.id   AF-K2S4P6-F1
#
_cell.length_a   1.000
_cell.length_b   1.000
_cell.length_c   1.000
_cell.angle_alpha   90.00
_cell.angle_beta   90.00
_cell.angle_gamma   90.00
#
_symmetry.space_group_name_H-M   'P 1'
#
loop_
_entity.id
_entity.type
_entity.pdbx_description
1 polymer ?
#
loop_
_entity_poly.entity_id
_entity_poly.type
_entity_poly.pdbx_seq_one_letter_code
_entity_poly.pdbx_strand_id
1 'polypeptide(L)'
;MGNETFYGTNNSVIDTTKKFTIVTQFITSDNTADGELVEIRRKYVQDGKVIENSFADYDTLSQFNSISDDFCDAQKTLFGDNNDFKTKGGLSVMGESLARGQVLVMSIWDDHAANALWLDSSYPTDADPSKPGVKRGPCGTDTGKPDDVEAQYPDSTVVYSNIRYGDIDSTYTSA
;
A
#
# COMPACT_ATOMS: atom_id res chain seq x y z
N MET A 1 1.65 8.59 3.63
CA MET A 1 2.75 9.31 2.94
C MET A 1 2.42 10.78 2.63
N GLY A 2 1.50 11.40 3.38
CA GLY A 2 1.19 12.83 3.26
C GLY A 2 0.01 13.16 2.33
N ASN A 3 -0.20 12.39 1.26
CA ASN A 3 -1.30 12.68 0.33
C ASN A 3 -2.65 12.12 0.81
N GLU A 4 -3.47 12.99 1.42
CA GLU A 4 -4.79 12.63 1.97
C GLU A 4 -5.93 12.69 0.92
N THR A 5 -5.65 13.06 -0.32
CA THR A 5 -6.68 13.23 -1.38
C THR A 5 -6.52 12.25 -2.54
N PHE A 6 -5.54 11.34 -2.48
CA PHE A 6 -5.25 10.43 -3.58
C PHE A 6 -6.15 9.18 -3.61
N TYR A 7 -6.41 8.53 -2.48
CA TYR A 7 -7.11 7.24 -2.43
C TYR A 7 -8.19 7.25 -1.36
N GLY A 8 -9.46 7.14 -1.75
CA GLY A 8 -10.57 7.21 -0.80
C GLY A 8 -11.91 7.57 -1.43
N THR A 9 -12.77 8.21 -0.67
CA THR A 9 -14.06 8.76 -1.11
C THR A 9 -13.95 10.28 -1.30
N ASN A 10 -15.06 10.98 -1.55
CA ASN A 10 -15.10 12.46 -1.59
C ASN A 10 -14.20 13.10 -2.67
N ASN A 11 -14.34 12.64 -3.92
CA ASN A 11 -13.56 13.13 -5.07
C ASN A 11 -12.04 12.90 -4.94
N SER A 12 -11.61 11.85 -4.24
CA SER A 12 -10.22 11.37 -4.32
C SER A 12 -9.83 11.03 -5.76
N VAL A 13 -8.53 11.10 -6.06
CA VAL A 13 -7.99 10.74 -7.38
C VAL A 13 -8.38 9.31 -7.78
N ILE A 14 -8.25 8.37 -6.83
CA ILE A 14 -8.78 7.01 -6.90
C ILE A 14 -10.06 6.96 -6.07
N ASP A 15 -11.19 6.85 -6.75
CA ASP A 15 -12.53 6.79 -6.16
C ASP A 15 -12.85 5.35 -5.72
N THR A 16 -12.72 5.08 -4.42
CA THR A 16 -12.97 3.76 -3.82
C THR A 16 -14.45 3.35 -3.81
N THR A 17 -15.37 4.25 -4.18
CA THR A 17 -16.80 3.91 -4.32
C THR A 17 -17.12 3.16 -5.62
N LYS A 18 -16.12 3.02 -6.52
CA LYS A 18 -16.23 2.35 -7.81
C LYS A 18 -15.17 1.28 -7.96
N LYS A 19 -15.40 0.35 -8.88
CA LYS A 19 -14.37 -0.62 -9.30
C LYS A 19 -13.22 0.11 -9.99
N PHE A 20 -11.99 -0.27 -9.66
CA PHE A 20 -10.76 0.13 -10.34
C PHE A 20 -9.79 -1.06 -10.41
N THR A 21 -8.76 -0.93 -11.23
CA THR A 21 -7.67 -1.90 -11.36
C THR A 21 -6.49 -1.42 -10.54
N ILE A 22 -5.82 -2.35 -9.85
CA ILE A 22 -4.53 -2.12 -9.19
C ILE A 22 -3.47 -2.88 -9.98
N VAL A 23 -2.40 -2.20 -10.38
CA VAL A 23 -1.25 -2.79 -11.06
C VAL A 23 -0.04 -2.67 -10.13
N THR A 24 0.65 -3.78 -9.87
CA THR A 24 1.90 -3.80 -9.09
C THR A 24 2.99 -4.42 -9.95
N GLN A 25 4.15 -3.78 -10.01
CA GLN A 25 5.27 -4.20 -10.84
C GLN A 25 6.49 -4.41 -9.96
N PHE A 26 7.22 -5.50 -10.18
CA PHE A 26 8.42 -5.88 -9.45
C PHE A 26 9.60 -5.72 -10.40
N ILE A 27 10.36 -4.64 -10.23
CA ILE A 27 11.42 -4.23 -11.15
C ILE A 27 12.76 -4.73 -10.60
N THR A 28 13.52 -5.40 -11.47
CA THR A 28 14.85 -5.88 -11.16
C THR A 28 15.93 -4.93 -11.67
N SER A 29 17.12 -4.99 -11.07
CA SER A 29 18.24 -4.08 -11.33
C SER A 29 18.72 -4.06 -12.78
N ASP A 30 18.52 -5.16 -13.52
CA ASP A 30 18.93 -5.32 -14.91
C ASP A 30 17.74 -5.54 -15.87
N ASN A 31 16.50 -5.40 -15.38
CA ASN A 31 15.26 -5.68 -16.11
C ASN A 31 15.14 -7.12 -16.64
N THR A 32 15.79 -8.09 -15.99
CA THR A 32 15.61 -9.52 -16.28
C THR A 32 14.82 -10.22 -15.17
N ALA A 33 14.30 -11.42 -15.43
CA ALA A 33 13.57 -12.20 -14.43
C ALA A 33 14.47 -12.73 -13.29
N ASP A 34 15.79 -12.78 -13.50
CA ASP A 34 16.77 -13.32 -12.56
C ASP A 34 17.55 -12.24 -11.80
N GLY A 35 17.33 -10.96 -12.15
CA GLY A 35 17.97 -9.83 -11.49
C GLY A 35 17.48 -9.58 -10.07
N GLU A 36 18.24 -8.81 -9.30
CA GLU A 36 17.87 -8.42 -7.94
C GLU A 36 16.67 -7.47 -7.95
N LEU A 37 15.66 -7.70 -7.12
CA LEU A 37 14.52 -6.79 -6.96
C LEU A 37 14.98 -5.46 -6.35
N VAL A 38 14.75 -4.35 -7.04
CA VAL A 38 15.18 -3.00 -6.62
C VAL A 38 14.04 -2.02 -6.45
N GLU A 39 12.89 -2.26 -7.09
CA GLU A 39 11.78 -1.32 -7.04
C GLU A 39 10.42 -2.05 -7.16
N ILE A 40 9.45 -1.65 -6.34
CA ILE A 40 8.05 -2.06 -6.48
C ILE A 40 7.22 -0.84 -6.87
N ARG A 41 6.71 -0.84 -8.10
CA ARG A 41 5.87 0.25 -8.62
C ARG A 41 4.40 -0.08 -8.48
N ARG A 42 3.58 0.96 -8.37
CA ARG A 42 2.13 0.90 -8.29
C ARG A 42 1.52 1.80 -9.36
N LYS A 43 0.49 1.29 -10.04
CA LYS A 43 -0.41 2.08 -10.88
C LYS A 43 -1.85 1.70 -10.60
N TYR A 44 -2.77 2.55 -11.01
CA TYR A 44 -4.19 2.31 -10.97
C TYR A 44 -4.81 2.52 -12.35
N VAL A 45 -5.90 1.83 -12.64
CA VAL A 45 -6.74 2.13 -13.82
C VAL A 45 -8.17 2.31 -13.37
N GLN A 46 -8.71 3.51 -13.54
CA GLN A 46 -10.11 3.82 -13.23
C GLN A 46 -10.71 4.63 -14.37
N ASP A 47 -11.94 4.30 -14.77
CA ASP A 47 -12.64 4.92 -15.90
C ASP A 47 -11.80 4.98 -17.19
N GLY A 48 -11.03 3.91 -17.45
CA GLY A 48 -10.16 3.76 -18.62
C GLY A 48 -8.85 4.56 -18.56
N LYS A 49 -8.62 5.35 -17.51
CA LYS A 49 -7.43 6.18 -17.34
C LYS A 49 -6.40 5.47 -16.48
N VAL A 50 -5.16 5.44 -16.97
CA VAL A 50 -3.99 5.01 -16.17
C VAL A 50 -3.60 6.16 -15.25
N ILE A 51 -3.44 5.85 -13.97
CA ILE A 51 -3.11 6.80 -12.91
C ILE A 51 -1.88 6.26 -12.20
N GLU A 52 -0.77 7.00 -12.28
CA GLU A 52 0.46 6.68 -11.55
C GLU A 52 0.25 6.84 -10.04
N ASN A 53 1.02 6.13 -9.23
CA ASN A 53 0.95 6.27 -7.78
C ASN A 53 1.28 7.70 -7.33
N SER A 54 0.69 8.14 -6.22
CA SER A 54 1.02 9.43 -5.61
C SER A 54 2.48 9.48 -5.16
N PHE A 55 3.11 10.62 -5.35
CA PHE A 55 4.34 10.97 -4.63
C PHE A 55 4.03 11.22 -3.15
N ALA A 56 5.04 11.10 -2.30
CA ALA A 56 4.93 11.50 -0.90
C ALA A 56 4.94 13.04 -0.77
N ASP A 57 4.20 13.59 0.21
CA ASP A 57 4.12 15.05 0.44
C ASP A 57 5.09 15.52 1.54
N TYR A 58 5.97 14.65 2.02
CA TYR A 58 7.04 15.02 2.95
C TYR A 58 8.28 15.43 2.16
N ASP A 59 8.87 16.59 2.46
CA ASP A 59 10.02 17.15 1.73
C ASP A 59 11.13 16.12 1.48
N THR A 60 11.51 15.34 2.50
CA THR A 60 12.59 14.34 2.42
C THR A 60 12.24 13.10 1.60
N LEU A 61 10.96 12.91 1.26
CA LEU A 61 10.43 11.75 0.54
C LEU A 61 9.75 12.12 -0.79
N SER A 62 9.71 13.40 -1.14
CA SER A 62 8.93 13.95 -2.26
C SER A 62 9.30 13.38 -3.63
N GLN A 63 10.49 12.82 -3.76
CA GLN A 63 10.97 12.14 -4.96
C GLN A 63 10.42 10.71 -5.15
N PHE A 64 9.77 10.12 -4.14
CA PHE A 64 9.34 8.72 -4.17
C PHE A 64 7.83 8.58 -4.42
N ASN A 65 7.48 7.77 -5.41
CA ASN A 65 6.13 7.21 -5.60
C ASN A 65 6.13 5.68 -5.74
N SER A 66 7.28 5.03 -5.51
CA SER A 66 7.50 3.59 -5.53
C SER A 66 8.27 3.15 -4.28
N ILE A 67 8.30 1.85 -4.03
CA ILE A 67 9.07 1.27 -2.92
C ILE A 67 10.45 0.87 -3.46
N SER A 68 11.50 1.41 -2.86
CA SER A 68 12.91 1.02 -3.01
C SER A 68 13.55 0.90 -1.64
N ASP A 69 14.74 0.31 -1.52
CA ASP A 69 15.45 0.29 -0.23
C ASP A 69 15.77 1.72 0.28
N ASP A 70 16.07 2.66 -0.63
CA ASP A 70 16.28 4.08 -0.30
C ASP A 70 15.01 4.74 0.25
N PHE A 71 13.85 4.45 -0.35
CA PHE A 71 12.56 4.91 0.16
C PHE A 71 12.31 4.35 1.56
N CYS A 72 12.55 3.04 1.77
CA CYS A 72 12.37 2.40 3.05
C CYS A 72 13.27 3.02 4.14
N ASP A 73 14.54 3.25 3.84
CA ASP A 73 15.48 3.91 4.76
C ASP A 73 15.03 5.33 5.12
N ALA A 74 14.67 6.13 4.11
CA ALA A 74 14.26 7.52 4.31
C ALA A 74 12.93 7.61 5.07
N GLN A 75 11.94 6.76 4.74
CA GLN A 75 10.65 6.71 5.43
C GLN A 75 10.83 6.31 6.89
N LYS A 76 11.61 5.26 7.16
CA LYS A 76 11.83 4.76 8.53
C LYS A 76 12.54 5.81 9.38
N THR A 77 13.50 6.52 8.80
CA THR A 77 14.15 7.66 9.47
C THR A 77 13.17 8.80 9.77
N LEU A 78 12.35 9.20 8.79
CA LEU A 78 11.39 10.31 8.98
C LEU A 78 10.32 9.99 10.03
N PHE A 79 9.81 8.76 10.05
CA PHE A 79 8.75 8.35 10.97
C PHE A 79 9.29 7.93 12.35
N GLY A 80 10.62 7.78 12.50
CA GLY A 80 11.25 7.36 13.75
C GLY A 80 11.06 5.88 14.07
N ASP A 81 10.86 5.06 13.04
CA ASP A 81 10.65 3.61 13.15
C ASP A 81 11.98 2.85 13.04
N ASN A 82 12.08 1.69 13.69
CA ASN A 82 13.16 0.74 13.43
C ASN A 82 13.05 0.18 12.00
N ASN A 83 14.17 0.15 11.27
CA ASN A 83 14.21 -0.43 9.93
C ASN A 83 14.46 -1.95 9.95
N ASP A 84 13.53 -2.69 10.57
CA ASP A 84 13.58 -4.15 10.62
C ASP A 84 13.53 -4.80 9.23
N PHE A 85 12.94 -4.10 8.24
CA PHE A 85 12.91 -4.53 6.85
C PHE A 85 14.32 -4.67 6.28
N LYS A 86 15.16 -3.64 6.44
CA LYS A 86 16.56 -3.68 6.03
C LYS A 86 17.36 -4.70 6.83
N THR A 87 17.12 -4.83 8.14
CA THR A 87 17.76 -5.86 8.98
C THR A 87 17.49 -7.28 8.48
N LYS A 88 16.33 -7.51 7.84
CA LYS A 88 15.95 -8.81 7.24
C LYS A 88 16.40 -8.98 5.78
N GLY A 89 17.17 -8.03 5.24
CA GLY A 89 17.75 -8.11 3.90
C GLY A 89 16.98 -7.36 2.80
N GLY A 90 16.00 -6.53 3.19
CA GLY A 90 15.39 -5.54 2.29
C GLY A 90 14.71 -6.14 1.05
N LEU A 91 14.71 -5.38 -0.04
CA LEU A 91 14.10 -5.82 -1.30
C LEU A 91 14.82 -7.01 -1.93
N SER A 92 16.13 -7.14 -1.74
CA SER A 92 16.93 -8.26 -2.24
C SER A 92 16.35 -9.61 -1.78
N VAL A 93 16.18 -9.79 -0.47
CA VAL A 93 15.61 -11.02 0.13
C VAL A 93 14.12 -11.20 -0.22
N MET A 94 13.38 -10.09 -0.39
CA MET A 94 12.01 -10.15 -0.91
C MET A 94 11.98 -10.69 -2.34
N GLY A 95 12.89 -10.25 -3.21
CA GLY A 95 13.08 -10.73 -4.57
C GLY A 95 13.42 -12.23 -4.62
N GLU A 96 14.37 -12.67 -3.80
CA GLU A 96 14.70 -14.10 -3.66
C GLU A 96 13.48 -14.93 -3.23
N SER A 97 12.63 -14.39 -2.36
CA SER A 97 11.39 -15.03 -1.92
C SER A 97 10.39 -15.16 -3.05
N LEU A 98 10.22 -14.11 -3.87
CA LEU A 98 9.35 -14.15 -5.06
C LEU A 98 9.85 -15.18 -6.09
N ALA A 99 11.17 -15.26 -6.31
CA ALA A 99 11.78 -16.18 -7.26
C ALA A 99 11.57 -17.66 -6.90
N ARG A 100 11.42 -17.99 -5.60
CA ARG A 100 11.07 -19.36 -5.15
C ARG A 100 9.61 -19.74 -5.41
N GLY A 101 8.78 -18.79 -5.84
CA GLY A 101 7.34 -18.95 -5.99
C GLY A 101 6.59 -18.66 -4.69
N GLN A 102 5.46 -17.99 -4.83
CA GLN A 102 4.56 -17.64 -3.73
C GLN A 102 3.13 -18.08 -4.02
N VAL A 103 2.33 -18.22 -2.96
CA VAL A 103 0.89 -18.51 -3.05
C VAL A 103 0.11 -17.20 -2.91
N LEU A 104 -0.83 -16.97 -3.83
CA LEU A 104 -1.77 -15.84 -3.73
C LEU A 104 -2.82 -16.11 -2.65
N VAL A 105 -2.98 -15.16 -1.71
CA VAL A 105 -4.02 -15.19 -0.66
C VAL A 105 -4.98 -14.03 -0.87
N MET A 106 -6.29 -14.29 -0.70
CA MET A 106 -7.36 -13.29 -0.68
C MET A 106 -8.17 -13.48 0.61
N SER A 107 -8.42 -12.40 1.34
CA SER A 107 -9.04 -12.45 2.67
C SER A 107 -9.83 -11.18 2.99
N ILE A 108 -10.84 -11.31 3.84
CA ILE A 108 -11.53 -10.22 4.54
C ILE A 108 -11.49 -10.54 6.03
N TRP A 109 -11.10 -9.56 6.86
CA TRP A 109 -10.87 -9.74 8.29
C TRP A 109 -10.99 -8.40 9.02
N ASP A 110 -11.34 -8.45 10.30
CA ASP A 110 -11.17 -7.36 11.26
C ASP A 110 -10.03 -7.71 12.24
N ASP A 111 -9.60 -6.73 13.03
CA ASP A 111 -8.35 -6.82 13.79
C ASP A 111 -8.60 -6.70 15.30
N HIS A 112 -8.60 -7.83 16.00
CA HIS A 112 -8.72 -7.86 17.46
C HIS A 112 -7.53 -7.25 18.22
N ALA A 113 -6.37 -7.07 17.58
CA ALA A 113 -5.17 -6.59 18.26
C ALA A 113 -5.08 -5.06 18.23
N ALA A 114 -5.38 -4.45 17.09
CA ALA A 114 -5.20 -3.01 16.88
C ALA A 114 -6.36 -2.33 16.12
N ASN A 115 -7.51 -2.99 15.99
CA ASN A 115 -8.75 -2.45 15.40
C ASN A 115 -8.55 -1.87 13.99
N ALA A 116 -7.57 -2.37 13.24
CA ALA A 116 -7.15 -1.88 11.92
C ALA A 116 -6.69 -0.40 11.91
N LEU A 117 -6.48 0.23 13.06
CA LEU A 117 -6.11 1.65 13.18
C LEU A 117 -4.76 1.97 12.55
N TRP A 118 -3.87 0.98 12.44
CA TRP A 118 -2.59 1.09 11.73
C TRP A 118 -2.76 1.27 10.22
N LEU A 119 -3.91 0.90 9.66
CA LEU A 119 -4.26 1.04 8.25
C LEU A 119 -5.00 2.34 7.95
N ASP A 120 -6.00 2.71 8.74
CA ASP A 120 -7.00 3.73 8.36
C ASP A 120 -7.21 4.88 9.37
N SER A 121 -6.47 4.91 10.47
CA SER A 121 -6.63 5.90 11.54
C SER A 121 -5.29 6.53 11.94
N SER A 122 -5.19 7.06 13.16
CA SER A 122 -3.93 7.47 13.81
C SER A 122 -3.41 6.36 14.70
N TYR A 123 -2.16 5.94 14.49
CA TYR A 123 -1.55 4.88 15.29
C TYR A 123 -0.03 5.10 15.45
N PRO A 124 0.63 4.71 16.56
CA PRO A 124 0.06 4.29 17.83
C PRO A 124 -0.93 5.32 18.40
N THR A 125 -1.95 4.86 19.13
CA THR A 125 -3.08 5.70 19.56
C THR A 125 -2.71 6.75 20.61
N ASP A 126 -1.53 6.62 21.23
CA ASP A 126 -0.95 7.54 22.20
C ASP A 126 0.02 8.55 21.57
N ALA A 127 0.31 8.44 20.27
CA ALA A 127 1.15 9.37 19.55
C ALA A 127 0.36 10.60 19.06
N ASP A 128 1.05 11.74 18.95
CA ASP A 128 0.48 12.96 18.36
C ASP A 128 0.19 12.73 16.85
N PRO A 129 -1.08 12.86 16.41
CA PRO A 129 -1.48 12.65 15.00
C PRO A 129 -0.77 13.56 13.99
N SER A 130 -0.21 14.69 14.43
CA SER A 130 0.54 15.61 13.58
C SER A 130 1.96 15.13 13.25
N LYS A 131 2.49 14.14 14.00
CA LYS A 131 3.81 13.59 13.73
C LYS A 131 3.82 12.83 12.40
N PRO A 132 4.87 12.98 11.57
CA PRO A 132 5.02 12.24 10.34
C PRO A 132 4.81 10.75 10.54
N GLY A 133 3.97 10.17 9.69
CA GLY A 133 3.70 8.75 9.72
C GLY A 133 2.70 8.29 10.77
N VAL A 134 2.16 9.12 11.67
CA VAL A 134 1.15 8.68 12.67
C VAL A 134 -0.25 8.58 12.10
N LYS A 135 -0.68 9.52 11.25
CA LYS A 135 -2.00 9.50 10.58
C LYS A 135 -1.93 8.73 9.25
N ARG A 136 -2.78 7.70 9.10
CA ARG A 136 -2.81 6.77 7.95
C ARG A 136 -4.13 6.82 7.20
N GLY A 137 -5.20 7.26 7.85
CA GLY A 137 -6.47 7.53 7.20
C GLY A 137 -7.37 8.45 8.03
N PRO A 138 -8.62 8.62 7.58
CA PRO A 138 -9.58 9.54 8.20
C PRO A 138 -10.41 8.91 9.33
N CYS A 139 -10.31 7.60 9.58
CA CYS A 139 -11.13 6.92 10.57
C CYS A 139 -10.78 7.38 12.00
N GLY A 140 -11.78 7.46 12.87
CA GLY A 140 -11.58 7.80 14.29
C GLY A 140 -10.82 6.70 15.04
N THR A 141 -10.08 7.07 16.08
CA THR A 141 -9.29 6.12 16.88
C THR A 141 -10.13 5.19 17.76
N ASP A 142 -11.43 5.45 17.86
CA ASP A 142 -12.43 4.64 18.58
C ASP A 142 -13.21 3.67 17.69
N THR A 143 -12.81 3.55 16.41
CA THR A 143 -13.44 2.69 15.40
C THR A 143 -12.76 1.31 15.27
N GLY A 144 -13.33 0.42 14.45
CA GLY A 144 -12.67 -0.83 14.03
C GLY A 144 -12.67 -1.98 15.05
N LYS A 145 -13.33 -1.83 16.20
CA LYS A 145 -13.48 -2.93 17.17
C LYS A 145 -14.29 -4.07 16.54
N PRO A 146 -13.81 -5.32 16.59
CA PRO A 146 -14.48 -6.48 15.99
C PRO A 146 -15.97 -6.57 16.35
N ASP A 147 -16.31 -6.60 17.64
CA ASP A 147 -17.70 -6.66 18.11
C ASP A 147 -18.60 -5.55 17.52
N ASP A 148 -18.04 -4.34 17.31
CA ASP A 148 -18.78 -3.22 16.74
C ASP A 148 -18.96 -3.39 15.22
N VAL A 149 -17.91 -3.76 14.48
CA VAL A 149 -17.95 -3.87 13.02
C VAL A 149 -18.73 -5.09 12.55
N GLU A 150 -18.62 -6.22 13.25
CA GLU A 150 -19.38 -7.43 12.99
C GLU A 150 -20.88 -7.20 13.21
N ALA A 151 -21.26 -6.44 14.24
CA ALA A 151 -22.66 -6.14 14.54
C ALA A 151 -23.26 -5.07 13.61
N GLN A 152 -22.49 -4.02 13.27
CA GLN A 152 -22.99 -2.89 12.50
C GLN A 152 -22.93 -3.12 10.99
N TYR A 153 -21.93 -3.87 10.51
CA TYR A 153 -21.68 -4.10 9.09
C TYR A 153 -21.48 -5.59 8.74
N PRO A 154 -22.36 -6.50 9.18
CA PRO A 154 -22.20 -7.95 8.99
C PRO A 154 -22.18 -8.38 7.51
N ASP A 155 -22.81 -7.58 6.63
CA ASP A 155 -22.91 -7.86 5.20
C ASP A 155 -21.78 -7.22 4.37
N SER A 156 -20.70 -6.77 5.03
CA SER A 156 -19.52 -6.22 4.35
C SER A 156 -18.89 -7.25 3.43
N THR A 157 -18.55 -6.84 2.21
CA THR A 157 -17.95 -7.74 1.20
C THR A 157 -16.83 -7.05 0.45
N VAL A 158 -15.91 -7.86 -0.08
CA VAL A 158 -14.88 -7.44 -1.03
C VAL A 158 -14.93 -8.33 -2.27
N VAL A 159 -14.80 -7.73 -3.45
CA VAL A 159 -14.82 -8.46 -4.72
C VAL A 159 -13.49 -8.27 -5.43
N TYR A 160 -12.69 -9.34 -5.47
CA TYR A 160 -11.50 -9.43 -6.31
C TYR A 160 -11.86 -10.08 -7.64
N SER A 161 -11.45 -9.47 -8.77
CA SER A 161 -11.77 -9.99 -10.11
C SER A 161 -10.70 -9.59 -11.13
N ASN A 162 -10.72 -10.21 -12.32
CA ASN A 162 -9.80 -9.93 -13.42
C ASN A 162 -8.31 -10.01 -13.00
N ILE A 163 -7.96 -11.03 -12.22
CA ILE A 163 -6.58 -11.30 -11.79
C ILE A 163 -5.74 -11.63 -13.02
N ARG A 164 -4.61 -10.92 -13.19
CA ARG A 164 -3.65 -11.09 -14.28
C ARG A 164 -2.23 -10.98 -13.72
N TYR A 165 -1.32 -11.72 -14.33
CA TYR A 165 0.12 -11.62 -14.09
C TYR A 165 0.85 -11.91 -15.42
N GLY A 166 2.04 -11.37 -15.58
CA GLY A 166 2.82 -11.47 -16.81
C GLY A 166 3.88 -10.38 -16.88
N ASP A 167 4.42 -10.18 -18.08
CA ASP A 167 5.46 -9.18 -18.33
C ASP A 167 4.99 -7.77 -17.93
N ILE A 168 5.95 -6.92 -17.55
CA ILE A 168 5.70 -5.53 -17.17
C ILE A 168 4.90 -4.82 -18.26
N ASP A 169 3.88 -4.07 -17.84
CA ASP A 169 2.93 -3.33 -18.69
C ASP A 169 2.06 -4.18 -19.65
N SER A 170 2.06 -5.52 -19.55
CA SER A 170 1.20 -6.39 -20.38
C SER A 170 -0.20 -6.66 -19.80
N THR A 171 -0.44 -6.29 -18.54
CA THR A 171 -1.62 -6.73 -17.77
C THR A 171 -2.75 -5.71 -17.73
N TYR A 172 -2.57 -4.53 -18.33
CA TYR A 172 -3.58 -3.47 -18.39
C TYR A 172 -3.55 -2.76 -19.75
N THR A 173 -4.63 -2.05 -20.08
CA THR A 173 -4.75 -1.24 -21.30
C THR A 173 -5.21 0.16 -20.91
N SER A 174 -4.61 1.20 -21.47
CA SER A 174 -5.21 2.54 -21.49
C SER A 174 -6.27 2.61 -22.59
N ALA A 175 -7.41 3.24 -22.30
CA ALA A 175 -8.38 3.60 -23.34
C ALA A 175 -7.83 4.74 -24.22
#